data_AF-A0A1G3KMD3-F1
#
_entry.id   AF-A0A1G3KMD3-F1
#
_cell.length_a   1.000
_cell.length_b   1.000
_cell.length_c   1.000
_cell.angle_alpha   90.00
_cell.angle_beta   90.00
_cell.angle_gamma   90.00
#
_symmetry.space_group_name_H-M   'P 1'
#
loop_
_entity.id
_entity.type
_entity.pdbx_description
1 polymer ?
#
loop_
_entity_poly.entity_id
_entity_poly.type
_entity_poly.pdbx_seq_one_letter_code
_entity_poly.pdbx_strand_id
1 'polypeptide(L)'
;MLLGLLVRQLAKPSARDAGPRIPVARTHPEAPNAVLRAITETIAKHGPEALTHSEKLIWNTAVVISFMTGDCRIAVPSDARVLSWGAARAGFNEMGFPALAELVRLFVLELAYRADLNVQNGTANSASLLRIAVLKQSFQASEGDIDFPREVEQLICRVYEWA
;
A
#
# COMPACT_ATOMS: atom_id res chain seq x y z
N MET A 1 9.46 20.08 9.49
CA MET A 1 8.80 20.49 8.21
C MET A 1 8.49 19.28 7.31
N LEU A 2 8.51 18.04 7.85
CA LEU A 2 8.24 16.79 7.13
C LEU A 2 6.75 16.43 7.12
N LEU A 3 6.02 16.72 8.20
CA LEU A 3 4.56 16.60 8.26
C LEU A 3 3.83 17.31 7.10
N GLY A 4 4.25 18.51 6.73
CA GLY A 4 3.66 19.26 5.60
C GLY A 4 3.91 18.61 4.23
N LEU A 5 5.03 17.91 4.05
CA LEU A 5 5.35 17.17 2.83
C LEU A 5 4.58 15.85 2.75
N LEU A 6 4.43 15.13 3.86
CA LEU A 6 3.63 13.90 3.94
C LEU A 6 2.13 14.18 3.78
N VAL A 7 1.61 15.26 4.37
CA VAL A 7 0.23 15.72 4.13
C VAL A 7 0.01 16.10 2.67
N ARG A 8 0.99 16.75 2.01
CA ARG A 8 0.92 17.03 0.56
C ARG A 8 0.98 15.77 -0.30
N GLN A 9 1.75 14.75 0.10
CA GLN A 9 1.76 13.46 -0.61
C GLN A 9 0.45 12.68 -0.41
N LEU A 10 -0.15 12.74 0.77
CA LEU A 10 -1.48 12.19 1.06
C LEU A 10 -2.61 12.93 0.31
N ALA A 11 -2.46 14.24 0.11
CA ALA A 11 -3.47 15.08 -0.52
C ALA A 11 -3.39 15.12 -2.05
N LYS A 12 -2.30 14.66 -2.68
CA LYS A 12 -2.20 14.65 -4.14
C LYS A 12 -3.18 13.62 -4.71
N PRO A 13 -4.25 14.05 -5.40
CA PRO A 13 -5.02 13.13 -6.23
C PRO A 13 -4.05 12.62 -7.28
N SER A 14 -3.90 11.31 -7.39
CA SER A 14 -3.17 10.77 -8.53
C SER A 14 -4.01 11.11 -9.77
N ALA A 15 -3.41 11.85 -10.69
CA ALA A 15 -4.07 12.18 -11.95
C ALA A 15 -4.49 10.87 -12.63
N ARG A 16 -5.74 10.81 -13.07
CA ARG A 16 -6.31 9.67 -13.78
C ARG A 16 -5.82 9.78 -15.22
N ASP A 17 -4.68 9.18 -15.54
CA ASP A 17 -4.36 8.90 -16.94
C ASP A 17 -3.30 7.82 -17.19
N ALA A 18 -3.46 7.22 -18.36
CA ALA A 18 -2.92 5.95 -18.86
C ALA A 18 -3.44 4.72 -18.09
N GLY A 19 -4.37 4.01 -18.75
CA GLY A 19 -4.74 2.66 -18.38
C GLY A 19 -3.50 1.76 -18.25
N PRO A 20 -3.61 0.69 -17.46
CA PRO A 20 -2.47 -0.16 -17.14
C PRO A 20 -1.68 -0.63 -18.37
N ARG A 21 -0.35 -0.67 -18.28
CA ARG A 21 0.52 -1.22 -19.33
C ARG A 21 0.52 -2.75 -19.25
N ILE A 22 -0.61 -3.39 -19.55
CA ILE A 22 -0.61 -4.84 -19.78
C ILE A 22 0.07 -5.07 -21.14
N PRO A 23 1.02 -6.01 -21.28
CA PRO A 23 1.42 -6.49 -22.59
C PRO A 23 0.20 -7.03 -23.35
N VAL A 24 -0.02 -6.53 -24.57
CA VAL A 24 -1.17 -6.68 -25.48
C VAL A 24 -1.49 -8.14 -25.91
N ALA A 25 -0.94 -9.14 -25.24
CA ALA A 25 -1.17 -10.54 -25.56
C ALA A 25 -1.27 -11.36 -24.28
N ARG A 26 -2.44 -11.47 -23.65
CA ARG A 26 -2.75 -12.55 -22.68
C ARG A 26 -4.26 -12.61 -22.40
N THR A 27 -4.84 -13.79 -22.61
CA THR A 27 -6.28 -14.10 -22.60
C THR A 27 -6.80 -14.66 -21.27
N HIS A 28 -6.06 -14.52 -20.16
CA HIS A 28 -6.46 -14.99 -18.84
C HIS A 28 -6.19 -13.93 -17.77
N PRO A 29 -7.01 -13.88 -16.69
CA PRO A 29 -6.64 -13.11 -15.51
C PRO A 29 -5.32 -13.68 -14.99
N GLU A 30 -4.25 -12.88 -15.03
CA GLU A 30 -2.99 -13.29 -14.45
C GLU A 30 -3.20 -13.51 -12.95
N ALA A 31 -2.65 -14.60 -12.41
CA ALA A 31 -2.63 -14.80 -10.97
C ALA A 31 -2.03 -13.55 -10.30
N PRO A 32 -2.57 -13.06 -9.17
CA PRO A 32 -2.12 -11.81 -8.51
C PRO A 32 -0.61 -11.67 -8.37
N ASN A 33 0.07 -12.80 -8.17
CA ASN A 33 1.52 -12.90 -8.04
C ASN A 33 2.29 -12.53 -9.32
N ALA A 34 1.72 -12.76 -10.51
CA ALA A 34 2.33 -12.37 -11.78
C ALA A 34 2.26 -10.85 -12.00
N VAL A 35 1.13 -10.22 -11.66
CA VAL A 35 0.99 -8.75 -11.70
C VAL A 35 1.95 -8.08 -10.73
N LEU A 36 2.02 -8.53 -9.48
CA LEU A 36 2.96 -7.99 -8.49
C LEU A 36 4.42 -8.19 -8.91
N ARG A 37 4.75 -9.31 -9.57
CA ARG A 37 6.07 -9.56 -10.14
C ARG A 37 6.38 -8.62 -11.30
N ALA A 38 5.46 -8.42 -12.23
CA ALA A 38 5.63 -7.50 -13.36
C ALA A 38 5.83 -6.05 -12.89
N ILE A 39 5.10 -5.64 -11.84
CA ILE A 39 5.31 -4.34 -11.19
C ILE A 39 6.71 -4.26 -10.57
N THR A 40 7.14 -5.31 -9.85
CA THR A 40 8.49 -5.38 -9.26
C THR A 40 9.58 -5.23 -10.32
N GLU A 41 9.46 -5.95 -11.44
CA GLU A 41 10.39 -5.86 -12.58
C GLU A 41 10.39 -4.45 -13.19
N THR A 42 9.23 -3.83 -13.31
CA THR A 42 9.10 -2.45 -13.80
C THR A 42 9.81 -1.45 -12.89
N ILE A 43 9.63 -1.57 -11.57
CA ILE A 43 10.34 -0.74 -10.57
C ILE A 43 11.85 -0.95 -10.70
N ALA A 44 12.31 -2.20 -10.79
CA ALA A 44 13.74 -2.52 -10.87
C ALA A 44 14.40 -1.97 -12.15
N LYS A 45 13.70 -2.04 -13.29
CA LYS A 45 14.26 -1.67 -14.59
C LYS A 45 14.12 -0.18 -14.91
N HIS A 46 13.02 0.44 -14.51
CA HIS A 46 12.62 1.79 -14.94
C HIS A 46 12.39 2.76 -13.79
N GLY A 47 12.49 2.30 -12.54
CA GLY A 47 12.23 3.10 -11.35
C GLY A 47 10.74 3.20 -11.00
N PRO A 48 10.42 3.63 -9.76
CA PRO A 48 9.05 3.67 -9.25
C PRO A 48 8.14 4.69 -9.97
N GLU A 49 8.72 5.70 -10.63
CA GLU A 49 7.95 6.69 -11.40
C GLU A 49 7.43 6.16 -12.73
N ALA A 50 7.95 5.02 -13.19
CA ALA A 50 7.47 4.37 -14.40
C ALA A 50 6.10 3.72 -14.22
N LEU A 51 5.63 3.52 -12.99
CA LEU A 51 4.35 2.89 -12.69
C LEU A 51 3.16 3.80 -13.05
N THR A 52 2.16 3.20 -13.69
CA THR A 52 0.83 3.78 -13.90
C THR A 52 0.11 4.02 -12.56
N HIS A 53 -0.97 4.79 -12.59
CA HIS A 53 -1.77 5.02 -11.39
C HIS A 53 -2.32 3.71 -10.80
N SER A 54 -2.85 2.84 -11.66
CA SER A 54 -3.36 1.51 -11.33
C SER A 54 -2.29 0.64 -10.66
N GLU A 55 -1.09 0.57 -11.23
CA GLU A 55 0.02 -0.20 -10.65
C GLU A 55 0.48 0.39 -9.31
N LYS A 56 0.52 1.72 -9.18
CA LYS A 56 0.79 2.38 -7.90
C LYS A 56 -0.28 1.99 -6.87
N LEU A 57 -1.55 1.97 -7.24
CA LEU A 57 -2.63 1.59 -6.33
C LEU A 57 -2.47 0.14 -5.85
N ILE A 58 -2.26 -0.81 -6.77
CA ILE A 58 -2.11 -2.25 -6.45
C ILE A 58 -0.87 -2.48 -5.59
N TRP A 59 0.29 -1.99 -6.03
CA TRP A 59 1.57 -2.16 -5.35
C TRP A 59 1.52 -1.66 -3.91
N ASN A 60 1.11 -0.40 -3.73
CA ASN A 60 1.15 0.23 -2.41
C ASN A 60 0.17 -0.44 -1.44
N THR A 61 -0.98 -0.90 -1.94
CA THR A 61 -1.95 -1.64 -1.12
C THR A 61 -1.39 -3.00 -0.71
N ALA A 62 -0.86 -3.78 -1.66
CA ALA A 62 -0.27 -5.09 -1.38
C ALA A 62 0.92 -5.00 -0.41
N VAL A 63 1.81 -4.01 -0.57
CA VAL A 63 2.94 -3.79 0.34
C VAL A 63 2.46 -3.43 1.75
N VAL A 64 1.44 -2.58 1.89
CA VAL A 64 0.89 -2.25 3.21
C VAL A 64 0.29 -3.48 3.86
N ILE A 65 -0.49 -4.29 3.13
CA ILE A 65 -1.05 -5.53 3.68
C ILE A 65 0.09 -6.44 4.15
N SER A 66 1.06 -6.73 3.28
CA SER A 66 2.20 -7.60 3.60
C SER A 66 2.98 -7.09 4.82
N PHE A 67 3.21 -5.78 4.93
CA PHE A 67 3.89 -5.17 6.07
C PHE A 67 3.09 -5.27 7.38
N MET A 68 1.78 -5.04 7.32
CA MET A 68 0.90 -5.01 8.50
C MET A 68 0.55 -6.41 9.00
N THR A 69 0.41 -7.38 8.10
CA THR A 69 -0.04 -8.75 8.41
C THR A 69 1.10 -9.74 8.50
N GLY A 70 2.13 -9.58 7.66
CA GLY A 70 3.13 -10.61 7.42
C GLY A 70 2.62 -11.74 6.52
N ASP A 71 1.48 -11.57 5.85
CA ASP A 71 0.90 -12.59 4.97
C ASP A 71 1.83 -12.90 3.79
N CYS A 72 2.43 -14.09 3.82
CA CYS A 72 3.37 -14.56 2.81
C CYS A 72 2.69 -15.04 1.52
N ARG A 73 1.35 -15.15 1.50
CA ARG A 73 0.58 -15.54 0.30
C ARG A 73 0.53 -14.41 -0.73
N ILE A 74 0.75 -13.17 -0.30
CA ILE A 74 0.86 -12.00 -1.17
C ILE A 74 2.32 -11.89 -1.63
N ALA A 75 2.59 -12.09 -2.93
CA ALA A 75 3.95 -12.14 -3.49
C ALA A 75 4.63 -10.76 -3.59
N VAL A 76 4.80 -10.09 -2.45
CA VAL A 76 5.57 -8.86 -2.30
C VAL A 76 7.00 -9.23 -1.84
N PRO A 77 8.06 -8.71 -2.49
CA PRO A 77 9.43 -8.91 -2.04
C PRO A 77 9.67 -8.41 -0.61
N SER A 78 10.58 -9.05 0.13
CA SER A 78 10.86 -8.70 1.53
C SER A 78 11.44 -7.29 1.73
N ASP A 79 12.04 -6.72 0.69
CA ASP A 79 12.62 -5.38 0.67
C ASP A 79 11.70 -4.33 0.00
N ALA A 80 10.48 -4.73 -0.35
CA ALA A 80 9.51 -3.84 -0.97
C ALA A 80 9.17 -2.66 -0.06
N ARG A 81 8.92 -1.50 -0.70
CA ARG A 81 8.61 -0.25 -0.01
C ARG A 81 7.31 0.34 -0.52
N VAL A 82 6.60 1.00 0.40
CA VAL A 82 5.46 1.85 0.06
C VAL A 82 6.01 3.09 -0.64
N LEU A 83 5.67 3.23 -1.92
CA LEU A 83 6.04 4.34 -2.79
C LEU A 83 5.08 5.53 -2.64
N SER A 84 3.81 5.27 -2.31
CA SER A 84 2.76 6.27 -2.10
C SER A 84 1.72 5.77 -1.11
N TRP A 85 1.72 6.36 0.09
CA TRP A 85 0.72 6.08 1.11
C TRP A 85 -0.69 6.54 0.73
N GLY A 86 -0.79 7.60 -0.08
CA GLY A 86 -2.07 8.03 -0.65
C GLY A 86 -2.67 6.97 -1.59
N ALA A 87 -1.82 6.32 -2.40
CA ALA A 87 -2.25 5.23 -3.27
C ALA A 87 -2.66 3.98 -2.49
N ALA A 88 -1.94 3.62 -1.42
CA ALA A 88 -2.36 2.54 -0.53
C ALA A 88 -3.74 2.82 0.08
N ARG A 89 -3.94 4.02 0.63
CA ARG A 89 -5.24 4.43 1.20
C ARG A 89 -6.36 4.35 0.16
N ALA A 90 -6.10 4.82 -1.06
CA ALA A 90 -7.06 4.73 -2.15
C ALA A 90 -7.40 3.27 -2.48
N GLY A 91 -6.41 2.37 -2.52
CA GLY A 91 -6.68 0.96 -2.81
C GLY A 91 -7.50 0.25 -1.74
N PHE A 92 -7.33 0.56 -0.45
CA PHE A 92 -8.25 0.06 0.59
C PHE A 92 -9.68 0.58 0.42
N ASN A 93 -9.85 1.83 -0.03
CA ASN A 93 -11.19 2.34 -0.36
C ASN A 93 -11.80 1.59 -1.55
N GLU A 94 -11.02 1.32 -2.61
CA GLU A 94 -11.54 0.56 -3.77
C GLU A 94 -11.80 -0.90 -3.48
N MET A 95 -11.12 -1.48 -2.49
CA MET A 95 -11.46 -2.79 -1.95
C MET A 95 -12.73 -2.77 -1.09
N GLY A 96 -13.27 -1.60 -0.73
CA GLY A 96 -14.46 -1.48 0.13
C GLY A 96 -14.13 -1.50 1.63
N PHE A 97 -12.89 -1.22 2.02
CA PHE A 97 -12.42 -1.25 3.41
C PHE A 97 -12.00 0.14 3.92
N PRO A 98 -12.94 1.11 4.07
CA PRO A 98 -12.61 2.47 4.50
C PRO A 98 -12.03 2.54 5.92
N ALA A 99 -12.37 1.59 6.79
CA ALA A 99 -11.77 1.50 8.13
C ALA A 99 -10.27 1.17 8.06
N LEU A 100 -9.87 0.26 7.17
CA LEU A 100 -8.45 -0.04 6.93
C LEU A 100 -7.74 1.14 6.27
N ALA A 101 -8.40 1.83 5.34
CA ALA A 101 -7.88 3.06 4.74
C ALA A 101 -7.59 4.14 5.81
N GLU A 102 -8.44 4.24 6.83
CA GLU A 102 -8.24 5.15 7.95
C GLU A 102 -7.09 4.71 8.88
N LEU A 103 -6.95 3.41 9.16
CA LEU A 103 -5.79 2.88 9.89
C LEU A 103 -4.47 3.21 9.18
N VAL A 104 -4.42 3.07 7.85
CA VAL A 104 -3.25 3.46 7.05
C VAL A 104 -2.95 4.95 7.22
N ARG A 105 -3.98 5.81 7.19
CA ARG A 105 -3.81 7.26 7.40
C ARG A 105 -3.21 7.56 8.78
N LEU A 106 -3.75 6.93 9.83
CA LEU A 106 -3.27 7.11 11.21
C LEU A 106 -1.83 6.59 11.38
N PHE A 107 -1.52 5.46 10.75
CA PHE A 107 -0.17 4.89 10.75
C PHE A 107 0.86 5.84 10.14
N VAL A 108 0.54 6.43 9.00
CA VAL A 108 1.41 7.40 8.32
C VAL A 108 1.60 8.66 9.16
N LEU A 109 0.55 9.14 9.82
CA LEU A 109 0.68 10.30 10.72
C LEU A 109 1.59 9.99 11.91
N GLU A 110 1.51 8.80 12.48
CA GLU A 110 2.39 8.41 13.58
C GLU A 110 3.84 8.24 13.12
N LEU A 111 4.07 7.68 11.93
CA LEU A 111 5.42 7.61 11.33
C LEU A 111 5.98 9.01 11.04
N ALA A 112 5.15 9.93 10.54
CA ALA A 112 5.53 11.32 10.30
C ALA A 112 5.92 12.03 11.60
N TYR A 113 5.06 11.88 12.62
CA TYR A 113 5.33 12.39 13.96
C TYR A 113 6.66 11.85 14.50
N ARG A 114 6.90 10.55 14.37
CA ARG A 114 8.15 9.91 14.80
C ARG A 114 9.38 10.44 14.07
N ALA A 115 9.28 10.70 12.78
CA ALA A 115 10.39 11.27 12.01
C ALA A 115 10.76 12.70 12.48
N ASP A 116 9.79 13.45 13.00
CA ASP A 116 10.00 14.79 13.57
C ASP A 116 10.33 14.75 15.09
N LEU A 117 10.33 13.58 15.75
CA LEU A 117 10.65 13.45 17.17
C LEU A 117 12.14 13.67 17.46
N ASN A 118 12.42 14.35 18.58
CA ASN A 118 13.77 14.36 19.12
C ASN A 118 14.14 12.95 19.63
N VAL A 119 15.17 12.34 19.03
CA VAL A 119 15.69 11.00 19.35
C VAL A 119 16.08 10.88 20.83
N GLN A 120 16.49 11.98 21.48
CA GLN A 120 16.87 11.99 22.89
C GLN A 120 15.66 11.92 23.84
N ASN A 121 14.44 12.14 23.35
CA ASN A 121 13.22 12.02 24.17
C ASN A 121 12.74 10.56 24.18
N GLY A 122 13.34 9.75 25.06
CA GLY A 122 13.04 8.31 25.17
C GLY A 122 11.57 8.00 25.46
N THR A 123 10.88 8.83 26.26
CA THR A 123 9.47 8.66 26.60
C THR A 123 8.57 8.86 25.38
N ALA A 124 8.77 9.94 24.62
CA ALA A 124 7.99 10.21 23.41
C ALA A 124 8.25 9.13 22.33
N ASN A 125 9.50 8.69 22.19
CA ASN A 125 9.86 7.60 21.29
C ASN A 125 9.16 6.28 21.65
N SER A 126 9.11 5.93 22.93
CA SER A 126 8.46 4.70 23.41
C SER A 126 6.94 4.77 23.22
N ALA A 127 6.32 5.89 23.57
CA ALA A 127 4.88 6.10 23.38
C ALA A 127 4.47 6.02 21.90
N SER A 128 5.30 6.57 21.00
CA SER A 128 5.09 6.46 19.55
C SER A 128 5.17 5.01 19.06
N LEU A 129 6.16 4.23 19.52
CA LEU A 129 6.25 2.80 19.17
C LEU A 129 5.04 2.01 19.65
N LEU A 130 4.53 2.32 20.85
CA LEU A 130 3.31 1.68 21.37
C LEU A 130 2.09 2.00 20.49
N ARG A 131 1.92 3.25 20.04
CA ARG A 131 0.83 3.59 19.12
C ARG A 131 0.96 2.90 17.77
N ILE A 132 2.17 2.80 17.22
CA ILE A 132 2.45 2.03 15.99
C ILE A 132 2.06 0.55 16.18
N ALA A 133 2.44 -0.06 17.31
CA ALA A 133 2.11 -1.44 17.61
C ALA A 133 0.59 -1.65 17.72
N VAL A 134 -0.12 -0.74 18.40
CA VAL A 134 -1.59 -0.77 18.50
C VAL A 134 -2.24 -0.64 17.13
N LEU A 135 -1.79 0.29 16.29
CA LEU A 135 -2.32 0.46 14.93
C LEU A 135 -2.10 -0.80 14.07
N LYS A 136 -0.94 -1.44 14.20
CA LYS A 136 -0.66 -2.71 13.52
C LYS A 136 -1.58 -3.82 14.02
N GLN A 137 -1.74 -3.97 15.34
CA GLN A 137 -2.63 -4.96 15.93
C GLN A 137 -4.09 -4.76 15.51
N SER A 138 -4.57 -3.52 15.49
CA SER A 138 -5.91 -3.18 15.00
C SER A 138 -6.10 -3.52 13.51
N PHE A 139 -5.05 -3.38 12.69
CA PHE A 139 -5.08 -3.81 11.31
C PHE A 139 -5.14 -5.34 11.22
N GLN A 140 -4.27 -6.04 11.94
CA GLN A 140 -4.20 -7.51 11.96
C GLN A 140 -5.49 -8.17 12.47
N ALA A 141 -6.23 -7.50 13.37
CA ALA A 141 -7.53 -8.00 13.82
C ALA A 141 -8.52 -8.23 12.66
N SER A 142 -8.37 -7.52 11.54
CA SER A 142 -9.20 -7.72 10.35
C SER A 142 -8.89 -8.99 9.55
N GLU A 143 -7.75 -9.65 9.79
CA GLU A 143 -7.40 -10.93 9.15
C GLU A 143 -8.37 -12.07 9.53
N GLY A 144 -9.13 -11.92 10.63
CA GLY A 144 -10.17 -12.88 11.00
C GLY A 144 -11.36 -12.90 10.03
N ASP A 145 -11.62 -11.77 9.36
CA ASP A 145 -12.81 -11.56 8.53
C ASP A 145 -12.49 -11.33 7.04
N ILE A 146 -11.23 -11.00 6.72
CA ILE A 146 -10.81 -10.58 5.37
C ILE A 146 -9.73 -11.52 4.83
N ASP A 147 -10.01 -12.18 3.70
CA ASP A 147 -9.00 -12.93 2.95
C ASP A 147 -8.22 -12.00 2.01
N PHE A 148 -7.19 -11.35 2.55
CA PHE A 148 -6.43 -10.32 1.82
C PHE A 148 -5.88 -10.74 0.45
N PRO A 149 -5.32 -11.95 0.25
CA PRO A 149 -4.89 -12.39 -1.08
C PRO A 149 -6.03 -12.33 -2.11
N ARG A 150 -7.23 -12.77 -1.74
CA ARG A 150 -8.42 -12.71 -2.58
C ARG A 150 -8.86 -11.27 -2.83
N GLU A 151 -8.77 -10.40 -1.84
CA GLU A 151 -9.13 -8.98 -2.01
C GLU A 151 -8.15 -8.24 -2.94
N VAL A 152 -6.86 -8.57 -2.86
CA VAL A 152 -5.84 -8.06 -3.80
C VAL A 152 -6.11 -8.58 -5.21
N GLU A 153 -6.51 -9.83 -5.38
CA GLU A 153 -6.94 -10.37 -6.67
C GLU A 153 -8.13 -9.62 -7.24
N GLN A 154 -9.18 -9.42 -6.44
CA GLN A 154 -10.35 -8.66 -6.88
C GLN A 154 -10.03 -7.20 -7.18
N LEU A 155 -9.09 -6.60 -6.45
CA LEU A 155 -8.61 -5.26 -6.76
C LEU A 155 -7.93 -5.22 -8.13
N ILE A 156 -7.05 -6.17 -8.42
CA ILE A 156 -6.39 -6.30 -9.73
C ILE A 156 -7.47 -6.45 -10.81
N CYS A 157 -8.39 -7.40 -10.69
CA CYS A 157 -9.43 -7.61 -11.70
C CYS A 157 -10.25 -6.34 -11.96
N ARG A 158 -10.69 -5.63 -10.90
CA ARG A 158 -11.43 -4.37 -11.02
C ARG A 158 -10.62 -3.28 -11.73
N VAL A 159 -9.35 -3.12 -11.37
CA VAL A 159 -8.48 -2.04 -11.88
C VAL A 159 -8.05 -2.27 -13.32
N TYR A 160 -7.94 -3.53 -13.74
CA TYR A 160 -7.60 -3.94 -15.11
C TYR A 160 -8.84 -4.24 -15.98
N GLU A 161 -10.06 -4.00 -15.47
CA GLU A 161 -11.34 -4.30 -16.14
C GLU A 161 -11.46 -5.78 -16.59
N TRP A 162 -10.84 -6.70 -15.85
CA TRP A 162 -11.01 -8.13 -16.09
C TRP A 162 -12.35 -8.56 -15.49
N ALA A 163 -13.36 -8.70 -16.36
CA ALA A 163 -14.67 -9.24 -16.06
C ALA A 163 -14.68 -10.77 -16.01
#